data_AF-A0A6A5FWG8-F1
#
_entry.id   AF-A0A6A5FWG8-F1
#
_cell.length_a   1.000
_cell.length_b   1.000
_cell.length_c   1.000
_cell.angle_alpha   90.00
_cell.angle_beta   90.00
_cell.angle_gamma   90.00
#
_symmetry.space_group_name_H-M   'P 1'
#
loop_
_entity.id
_entity.type
_entity.pdbx_description
1 polymer ?
#
loop_
_entity_poly.entity_id
_entity_poly.type
_entity_poly.pdbx_seq_one_letter_code
_entity_poly.pdbx_strand_id
1 'polypeptide(L)'
;MTQFLKALGRLRRLCVPRKLHPEEIEDMENAIDTMWLCLQEFAADDNVTPKLHALLEHVMEFVETHHTWAKTSEHPIEAFHAAYNTSKLRYRTTRNDLLRAKECFKRCLINNRVFDLS
;
A
#
# COMPACT_ATOMS: atom_id res chain seq x y z
N MET A 1 8.38 21.46 11.11
CA MET A 1 7.13 20.65 11.20
C MET A 1 6.12 20.88 10.06
N THR A 2 5.67 22.11 9.76
CA THR A 2 4.70 22.35 8.66
C THR A 2 5.20 21.89 7.29
N GLN A 3 6.48 22.10 7.00
CA GLN A 3 7.11 21.67 5.74
C GLN A 3 7.18 20.14 5.62
N PHE A 4 7.52 19.45 6.70
CA PHE A 4 7.46 17.99 6.78
C PHE A 4 6.07 17.45 6.42
N LEU A 5 5.00 18.00 7.01
CA LEU A 5 3.63 17.54 6.72
C LEU A 5 3.21 17.82 5.27
N LYS A 6 3.67 18.93 4.68
CA LYS A 6 3.45 19.21 3.25
C LYS A 6 4.17 18.20 2.37
N ALA A 7 5.43 17.87 2.69
CA ALA A 7 6.22 16.89 1.96
C ALA A 7 5.61 15.48 2.06
N LEU A 8 5.19 15.07 3.27
CA LEU A 8 4.44 13.83 3.48
C LEU A 8 3.12 13.80 2.69
N GLY A 9 2.43 14.94 2.60
CA GLY A 9 1.24 15.09 1.76
C GLY A 9 1.51 14.95 0.27
N ARG A 10 2.65 15.45 -0.22
CA ARG A 10 3.09 15.25 -1.62
C ARG A 10 3.41 13.78 -1.88
N LEU A 11 4.23 13.17 -1.02
CA LEU A 11 4.58 11.75 -1.09
C LEU A 11 3.31 10.87 -1.16
N ARG A 12 2.33 11.11 -0.28
CA ARG A 12 1.06 10.36 -0.27
C ARG A 12 0.30 10.45 -1.59
N ARG A 13 0.33 11.59 -2.28
CA ARG A 13 -0.37 11.75 -3.58
C ARG A 13 0.26 10.91 -4.69
N LEU A 14 1.55 10.59 -4.55
CA LEU A 14 2.31 9.77 -5.49
C LEU A 14 2.14 8.26 -5.21
N CYS A 15 1.47 7.87 -4.13
CA CYS A 15 1.11 6.48 -3.84
C CYS A 15 -0.08 6.02 -4.72
N VAL A 16 0.15 5.92 -6.03
CA VAL A 16 -0.88 5.54 -7.02
C VAL A 16 -0.73 4.09 -7.51
N PRO A 17 -1.84 3.39 -7.84
CA PRO A 17 -1.81 2.00 -8.30
C PRO A 17 -1.42 1.86 -9.79
N ARG A 18 -0.48 2.68 -10.26
CA ARG A 18 0.03 2.68 -11.64
C ARG A 18 1.55 2.86 -11.65
N LYS A 19 2.14 2.84 -12.85
CA LYS A 19 3.53 3.26 -13.01
C LYS A 19 3.63 4.77 -12.83
N LEU A 20 4.70 5.21 -12.18
CA LEU A 20 5.06 6.61 -12.02
C LEU A 20 5.78 7.09 -13.28
N HIS A 21 5.48 8.32 -13.66
CA HIS A 21 6.24 9.02 -14.69
C HIS A 21 7.56 9.56 -14.12
N PRO A 22 8.59 9.81 -14.95
CA PRO A 22 9.88 10.31 -14.48
C PRO A 22 9.78 11.55 -13.59
N GLU A 23 8.92 12.50 -13.95
CA GLU A 23 8.65 13.71 -13.16
C GLU A 23 8.03 13.41 -11.79
N GLU A 24 7.22 12.35 -11.68
CA GLU A 24 6.62 11.92 -10.42
C GLU A 24 7.62 11.20 -9.51
N ILE A 25 8.63 10.54 -10.09
CA ILE A 25 9.73 9.92 -9.37
C ILE A 25 10.63 11.01 -8.78
N GLU A 26 10.99 12.01 -9.58
CA GLU A 26 11.74 13.19 -9.11
C GLU A 26 10.97 13.95 -8.02
N ASP A 27 9.65 14.12 -8.17
CA ASP A 27 8.79 14.72 -7.15
C ASP A 27 8.77 13.91 -5.84
N MET A 28 8.88 12.58 -5.93
CA MET A 28 8.94 11.68 -4.78
C MET A 28 10.26 11.84 -4.02
N GLU A 29 11.38 11.85 -4.73
CA GLU A 29 12.72 12.05 -4.18
C GLU A 29 12.80 13.38 -3.43
N ASN A 30 12.41 14.48 -4.09
CA ASN A 30 12.36 15.81 -3.50
C ASN A 30 11.51 15.88 -2.22
N ALA A 31 10.40 15.11 -2.17
CA ALA A 31 9.56 15.04 -0.99
C ALA A 31 10.26 14.28 0.16
N ILE A 32 10.93 13.18 -0.13
CA ILE A 32 11.70 12.39 0.83
C ILE A 32 12.87 13.22 1.39
N ASP A 33 13.62 13.91 0.53
CA ASP A 33 14.72 14.80 0.95
C ASP A 33 14.23 15.93 1.85
N THR A 34 13.11 16.55 1.48
CA THR A 34 12.49 17.58 2.31
C THR A 34 12.09 17.02 3.68
N MET A 35 11.57 15.79 3.73
CA MET A 35 11.23 15.12 4.98
C MET A 35 12.49 14.84 5.82
N TRP A 36 13.56 14.36 5.20
CA TRP A 36 14.85 14.09 5.85
C TRP A 36 15.44 15.35 6.49
N LEU A 37 15.59 16.44 5.72
CA LEU A 37 16.11 17.71 6.23
C LEU A 37 15.28 18.25 7.39
N CYS A 38 13.95 18.13 7.28
CA CYS A 38 13.06 18.53 8.36
C CYS A 38 13.31 17.66 9.62
N LEU A 39 13.43 16.34 9.49
CA LEU A 39 13.66 15.44 10.63
C LEU A 39 14.99 15.74 11.33
N GLN A 40 16.05 16.05 10.58
CA GLN A 40 17.33 16.47 11.14
C GLN A 40 17.22 17.76 11.96
N GLU A 41 16.31 18.67 11.62
CA GLU A 41 16.15 19.93 12.35
C GLU A 41 15.42 19.75 13.69
N PHE A 42 14.36 18.94 13.74
CA PHE A 42 13.47 18.88 14.90
C PHE A 42 13.52 17.56 15.70
N ALA A 43 14.14 16.50 15.18
CA ALA A 43 14.16 15.16 15.78
C ALA A 43 15.52 14.46 15.56
N ALA A 44 16.63 15.21 15.55
CA ALA A 44 17.97 14.70 15.27
C ALA A 44 18.39 13.55 16.19
N ASP A 45 18.02 13.64 17.47
CA ASP A 45 18.42 12.69 18.52
C ASP A 45 17.38 11.58 18.75
N ASP A 46 16.29 11.57 17.98
CA ASP A 46 15.23 10.57 18.11
C ASP A 46 15.57 9.28 17.36
N ASN A 47 15.05 8.16 17.89
CA ASN A 47 15.17 6.87 17.22
C ASN A 47 14.29 6.82 15.96
N VAL A 48 14.89 6.37 14.86
CA VAL A 48 14.18 6.15 13.59
C VAL A 48 13.44 4.81 13.63
N THR A 49 12.14 4.82 13.36
CA THR A 49 11.37 3.58 13.22
C THR A 49 11.78 2.82 11.95
N PRO A 50 11.69 1.48 11.91
CA PRO A 50 12.04 0.72 10.70
C PRO A 50 11.27 1.15 9.45
N LYS A 51 10.00 1.55 9.60
CA LYS A 51 9.18 2.07 8.50
C LYS A 51 9.68 3.41 7.97
N LEU A 52 10.12 4.29 8.88
CA LEU A 52 10.68 5.58 8.49
C LEU A 52 12.05 5.40 7.82
N HIS A 53 12.90 4.53 8.36
CA HIS A 53 14.18 4.18 7.72
C HIS A 53 13.97 3.62 6.31
N ALA A 54 13.02 2.69 6.14
CA ALA A 54 12.70 2.15 4.82
C ALA A 54 12.22 3.22 3.85
N LEU A 55 11.41 4.17 4.31
CA LEU A 55 10.97 5.29 3.49
C LEU A 55 12.11 6.19 3.04
N LEU A 56 13.03 6.52 3.95
CA LEU A 56 14.09 7.48 3.69
C LEU A 56 15.23 6.89 2.83
N GLU A 57 15.54 5.60 3.01
CA GLU A 57 16.75 5.01 2.42
C GLU A 57 16.45 4.05 1.26
N HIS A 58 15.32 3.33 1.29
CA HIS A 58 15.10 2.17 0.40
C HIS A 58 13.98 2.38 -0.63
N VAL A 59 13.11 3.37 -0.43
CA VAL A 59 11.97 3.58 -1.34
C VAL A 59 12.42 4.05 -2.72
N MET A 60 13.39 4.97 -2.81
CA MET A 60 13.82 5.48 -4.12
C MET A 60 14.49 4.41 -4.97
N GLU A 61 15.39 3.59 -4.40
CA GLU A 61 15.99 2.44 -5.11
C GLU A 61 14.91 1.51 -5.71
N PHE A 62 13.88 1.21 -4.92
CA PHE A 62 12.76 0.39 -5.37
C PHE A 62 11.96 1.08 -6.49
N VAL A 63 11.65 2.37 -6.33
CA VAL A 63 10.84 3.14 -7.27
C VAL A 63 11.57 3.36 -8.60
N GLU A 64 12.87 3.60 -8.59
CA GLU A 64 13.67 3.71 -9.79
C GLU A 64 13.72 2.39 -10.56
N THR A 65 13.83 1.27 -9.85
CA THR A 65 13.90 -0.06 -10.45
C THR A 65 12.55 -0.49 -11.04
N HIS A 66 11.45 -0.24 -10.33
CA HIS A 66 10.14 -0.80 -10.67
C HIS A 66 9.15 0.22 -11.23
N HIS A 67 9.49 1.50 -11.20
CA HIS A 67 8.64 2.64 -11.58
C HIS A 67 7.28 2.61 -10.91
N THR A 68 7.18 2.09 -9.69
CA THR A 68 5.93 2.04 -8.92
C THR A 68 6.24 1.83 -7.44
N TRP A 69 5.26 2.15 -6.60
CA TRP A 69 5.34 1.87 -5.16
C TRP A 69 4.02 1.28 -4.63
N ALA A 70 2.91 1.98 -4.84
CA ALA A 70 1.62 1.53 -4.29
C ALA A 70 1.00 0.35 -5.06
N LYS A 71 1.41 0.10 -6.31
CA LYS A 71 0.90 -1.05 -7.10
C LYS A 71 1.29 -2.40 -6.49
N THR A 72 2.42 -2.46 -5.80
CA THR A 72 2.90 -3.67 -5.09
C THR A 72 2.49 -3.70 -3.62
N SER A 73 1.60 -2.80 -3.20
CA SER A 73 1.12 -2.76 -1.81
C SER A 73 0.22 -3.96 -1.49
N GLU A 74 0.12 -4.27 -0.20
CA GLU A 74 -0.76 -5.34 0.32
C GLU A 74 -2.23 -4.89 0.41
N HIS A 75 -2.54 -3.64 0.08
CA HIS A 75 -3.90 -3.10 0.21
C HIS A 75 -4.97 -3.87 -0.57
N PRO A 76 -4.71 -4.35 -1.82
CA PRO A 76 -5.65 -5.22 -2.52
C PRO A 76 -5.90 -6.56 -1.79
N ILE A 77 -4.89 -7.10 -1.11
CA ILE A 77 -5.01 -8.34 -0.32
C ILE A 77 -5.88 -8.11 0.91
N GLU A 78 -5.72 -6.98 1.59
CA GLU A 78 -6.57 -6.58 2.72
C GLU A 78 -8.04 -6.42 2.29
N ALA A 79 -8.28 -5.79 1.14
CA ALA A 79 -9.62 -5.66 0.57
C ALA A 79 -10.22 -7.04 0.24
N PHE A 80 -9.41 -7.95 -0.32
CA PHE A 80 -9.83 -9.33 -0.56
C PHE A 80 -10.17 -10.08 0.73
N HIS A 81 -9.40 -9.91 1.81
CA HIS A 81 -9.69 -10.50 3.11
C HIS A 81 -11.07 -10.08 3.64
N ALA A 82 -11.45 -8.82 3.48
CA ALA A 82 -12.79 -8.36 3.86
C ALA A 82 -13.91 -9.07 3.06
N ALA A 83 -13.72 -9.23 1.74
CA ALA A 83 -14.66 -9.97 0.89
C ALA A 83 -14.76 -11.46 1.27
N TYR A 84 -13.63 -12.09 1.59
CA TYR A 84 -13.60 -13.47 2.06
C TYR A 84 -14.29 -13.62 3.43
N ASN A 85 -14.04 -12.70 4.37
CA ASN A 85 -14.70 -12.69 5.68
C ASN A 85 -16.22 -12.56 5.57
N THR A 86 -16.71 -11.74 4.64
CA THR A 86 -18.14 -11.65 4.33
C THR A 86 -18.71 -12.98 3.85
N SER A 87 -17.94 -13.70 3.01
CA SER A 87 -18.33 -15.03 2.54
C SER A 87 -18.34 -16.06 3.68
N LYS A 88 -17.37 -16.04 4.58
CA LYS A 88 -17.37 -16.90 5.78
C LYS A 88 -18.61 -16.71 6.64
N LEU A 89 -19.03 -15.46 6.86
CA LEU A 89 -20.25 -15.15 7.62
C LEU A 89 -21.49 -15.73 6.94
N ARG A 90 -21.57 -15.64 5.60
CA ARG A 90 -22.68 -16.19 4.81
C ARG A 90 -22.76 -17.71 4.94
N TYR A 91 -21.64 -18.42 4.86
CA TYR A 91 -21.60 -19.88 4.91
C TYR A 91 -21.36 -20.45 6.31
N ARG A 92 -21.50 -19.63 7.38
CA ARG A 92 -21.21 -20.03 8.76
C ARG A 92 -22.01 -21.23 9.26
N THR A 93 -23.20 -21.45 8.69
CA THR A 93 -24.10 -22.56 9.04
C THR A 93 -23.65 -23.89 8.44
N THR A 94 -22.70 -23.87 7.49
CA THR A 94 -22.11 -25.08 6.91
C THR A 94 -21.13 -25.69 7.92
N ARG A 95 -21.50 -26.85 8.49
CA ARG A 95 -20.69 -27.56 9.51
C ARG A 95 -19.42 -28.19 8.95
N ASN A 96 -19.41 -28.57 7.68
CA ASN A 96 -18.25 -29.18 7.03
C ASN A 96 -17.28 -28.06 6.59
N ASP A 97 -16.09 -28.02 7.18
CA ASP A 97 -15.08 -27.00 6.91
C ASP A 97 -14.59 -26.98 5.47
N LEU A 98 -14.39 -28.16 4.87
CA LEU A 98 -13.97 -28.27 3.48
C LEU A 98 -15.04 -27.72 2.54
N LEU A 99 -16.31 -28.06 2.79
CA LEU A 99 -17.42 -27.54 2.01
C LEU A 99 -17.55 -26.02 2.18
N ARG A 100 -17.42 -25.52 3.40
CA ARG A 100 -17.46 -24.08 3.69
C ARG A 100 -16.35 -23.32 2.97
N ALA A 101 -15.12 -23.84 2.99
CA ALA A 101 -13.99 -23.25 2.27
C ALA A 101 -14.22 -23.25 0.76
N LYS A 102 -14.73 -24.35 0.19
CA LYS A 102 -15.10 -24.45 -1.24
C LYS A 102 -16.14 -23.40 -1.63
N GLU A 103 -17.19 -23.21 -0.84
CA GLU A 103 -18.23 -22.21 -1.13
C GLU A 103 -17.70 -20.77 -1.01
N CYS A 104 -16.87 -20.48 0.00
CA CYS A 104 -16.21 -19.18 0.12
C CYS A 104 -15.30 -18.89 -1.09
N PHE A 105 -14.49 -19.87 -1.48
CA PHE A 105 -13.59 -19.74 -2.63
C PHE A 105 -14.36 -19.56 -3.94
N LYS A 106 -15.40 -20.37 -4.16
CA LYS A 106 -16.28 -20.25 -5.33
C LYS A 106 -16.93 -18.87 -5.41
N ARG A 107 -17.36 -18.30 -4.27
CA ARG A 107 -17.92 -16.95 -4.21
C ARG A 107 -16.89 -15.88 -4.58
N CYS A 108 -15.67 -15.97 -4.04
CA CYS A 108 -14.57 -15.08 -4.41
C CYS A 108 -14.27 -15.15 -5.92
N LEU A 109 -14.20 -16.36 -6.49
CA LEU A 109 -13.93 -16.58 -7.91
C LEU A 109 -15.02 -15.96 -8.81
N ILE A 110 -16.30 -16.14 -8.45
CA ILE A 110 -17.42 -15.55 -9.18
C ILE A 110 -17.36 -14.02 -9.13
N ASN A 111 -17.07 -13.45 -7.95
CA ASN A 111 -16.95 -12.01 -7.82
C ASN A 111 -15.82 -11.47 -8.71
N ASN A 112 -14.62 -12.07 -8.67
CA ASN A 112 -13.52 -11.67 -9.55
C ASN A 112 -13.96 -11.71 -11.03
N ARG A 113 -14.58 -12.81 -11.47
CA ARG A 113 -15.05 -12.93 -12.86
C ARG A 113 -16.06 -11.86 -13.28
N VAL A 114 -16.94 -11.44 -12.36
CA VAL A 114 -17.96 -10.41 -12.64
C VAL A 114 -17.34 -9.01 -12.70
N PHE A 115 -16.38 -8.72 -11.83
CA PHE A 115 -15.81 -7.37 -11.68
C PHE A 115 -14.52 -7.14 -12.50
N ASP A 116 -13.85 -8.18 -12.99
CA ASP A 116 -12.64 -8.07 -13.84
C ASP A 116 -12.94 -7.77 -15.32
N LEU A 117 -14.21 -7.82 -15.75
CA LEU A 117 -14.63 -7.57 -17.14
C LEU A 117 -15.17 -6.15 -17.40
N SER A 118 -15.12 -5.27 -16.39
CA SER A 118 -15.59 -3.88 -16.47
C SER A 118 -14.45 -2.89 -16.44
#